data_AF-A0A1M5YZW7-F1
#
_entry.id   AF-A0A1M5YZW7-F1
#
_cell.length_a   1.000
_cell.length_b   1.000
_cell.length_c   1.000
_cell.angle_alpha   90.00
_cell.angle_beta   90.00
_cell.angle_gamma   90.00
#
_symmetry.space_group_name_H-M   'P 1'
#
loop_
_entity.id
_entity.type
_entity.pdbx_description
1 polymer ?
#
loop_
_entity_poly.entity_id
_entity_poly.type
_entity_poly.pdbx_seq_one_letter_code
_entity_poly.pdbx_strand_id
1 'polypeptide(L)'
;MQVFRDNHSEYTFLLGKEQFSNELICLGDQLGKILNCIKYELRNHCWFVFDVFGSSYTPMNFLFPQDQAGICLINTTEELIEKVKKVIQFERGVFIAFPINKEVLWKKNLLPQTEALEGLQHPESEIEIRAFDYSYFEVYTPRNALSKVLKSCFKFPE
;
A
#
# COMPACT_ATOMS: atom_id res chain seq x y z
N MET A 1 7.34 25.48 -15.36
CA MET A 1 8.63 24.80 -15.13
C MET A 1 8.40 23.33 -15.46
N GLN A 2 8.82 22.89 -16.64
CA GLN A 2 8.64 21.51 -17.10
C GLN A 2 9.64 20.63 -16.38
N VAL A 3 9.15 19.60 -15.69
CA VAL A 3 9.98 18.51 -15.18
C VAL A 3 9.50 17.24 -15.87
N PHE A 4 10.45 16.56 -16.51
CA PHE A 4 10.30 15.38 -17.34
C PHE A 4 9.42 14.32 -16.67
N ARG A 5 8.27 13.98 -17.29
CA ARG A 5 7.55 12.75 -17.00
C ARG A 5 8.09 11.70 -17.97
N ASP A 6 9.02 10.89 -17.50
CA ASP A 6 9.39 9.68 -18.21
C ASP A 6 8.15 8.78 -18.36
N ASN A 7 8.03 8.16 -19.54
CA ASN A 7 6.87 7.40 -20.02
C ASN A 7 6.65 6.07 -19.28
N HIS A 8 6.37 6.11 -17.98
CA HIS A 8 5.66 5.02 -17.30
C HIS A 8 4.26 5.53 -16.97
N SER A 9 3.24 4.95 -17.59
CA SER A 9 1.85 5.22 -17.23
C SER A 9 1.61 4.71 -15.81
N GLU A 10 1.93 5.53 -14.82
CA GLU A 10 1.55 5.28 -13.43
C GLU A 10 0.03 5.43 -13.31
N TYR A 11 -0.62 4.38 -12.83
CA TYR A 11 -2.04 4.42 -12.50
C TYR A 11 -2.18 4.78 -11.03
N THR A 12 -2.96 5.83 -10.77
CA THR A 12 -3.29 6.29 -9.42
C THR A 12 -4.76 6.05 -9.14
N PHE A 13 -5.05 5.46 -7.99
CA PHE A 13 -6.41 5.25 -7.50
C PHE A 13 -6.55 5.86 -6.12
N LEU A 14 -7.61 6.65 -5.93
CA LEU A 14 -8.05 7.11 -4.61
C LEU A 14 -9.26 6.28 -4.21
N LEU A 15 -9.13 5.54 -3.12
CA LEU A 15 -10.17 4.67 -2.58
C LEU A 15 -10.68 5.27 -1.27
N GLY A 16 -11.86 5.86 -1.31
CA GLY A 16 -12.50 6.54 -0.18
C GLY A 16 -13.90 6.02 0.10
N LYS A 17 -14.74 6.89 0.67
CA LYS A 17 -16.11 6.57 1.09
C LYS A 17 -16.95 5.96 -0.02
N GLU A 18 -16.82 6.47 -1.24
CA GLU A 18 -17.56 5.98 -2.40
C GLU A 18 -17.21 4.53 -2.74
N GLN A 19 -15.90 4.20 -2.75
CA GLN A 19 -15.43 2.86 -3.12
C GLN A 19 -15.75 1.82 -2.05
N PHE A 20 -15.79 2.20 -0.78
CA PHE A 20 -16.08 1.27 0.32
C PHE A 20 -17.53 1.29 0.81
N SER A 21 -18.34 2.26 0.37
CA SER A 21 -19.71 2.49 0.85
C SER A 21 -19.76 2.52 2.39
N ASN A 22 -18.81 3.24 3.00
CA ASN A 22 -18.63 3.32 4.44
C ASN A 22 -18.23 4.74 4.84
N GLU A 23 -18.69 5.22 5.99
CA GLU A 23 -18.30 6.53 6.53
C GLU A 23 -16.88 6.53 7.09
N LEU A 24 -16.44 5.42 7.68
CA LEU A 24 -15.09 5.26 8.20
C LEU A 24 -14.18 4.68 7.11
N ILE A 25 -13.01 5.29 6.95
CA ILE A 25 -12.01 4.91 5.95
C ILE A 25 -10.69 4.55 6.62
N CYS A 26 -9.77 3.97 5.86
CA CYS A 26 -8.51 3.45 6.35
C CYS A 26 -8.68 2.28 7.34
N LEU A 27 -9.78 1.53 7.24
CA LEU A 27 -9.99 0.35 8.09
C LEU A 27 -9.06 -0.80 7.67
N GLY A 28 -8.64 -1.60 8.65
CA GLY A 28 -7.85 -2.81 8.38
C GLY A 28 -8.52 -3.76 7.38
N ASP A 29 -9.83 -3.96 7.54
CA ASP A 29 -10.64 -4.75 6.62
C ASP A 29 -10.71 -4.16 5.21
N GLN A 30 -10.67 -2.84 5.06
CA GLN A 30 -10.68 -2.19 3.74
C GLN A 30 -9.35 -2.40 3.02
N LEU A 31 -8.21 -2.23 3.71
CA LEU A 31 -6.91 -2.60 3.14
C LEU A 31 -6.86 -4.10 2.80
N GLY A 32 -7.42 -4.95 3.67
CA GLY A 32 -7.59 -6.37 3.41
C GLY A 32 -8.41 -6.66 2.13
N LYS A 33 -9.43 -5.86 1.81
CA LYS A 33 -10.20 -5.97 0.56
C LYS A 33 -9.35 -5.58 -0.66
N ILE A 34 -8.59 -4.48 -0.59
CA ILE A 34 -7.68 -4.07 -1.66
C ILE A 34 -6.68 -5.20 -1.95
N LEU A 35 -6.02 -5.72 -0.91
CA LEU A 35 -5.03 -6.78 -1.03
C LEU A 35 -5.65 -8.08 -1.58
N ASN A 36 -6.84 -8.47 -1.13
CA ASN A 36 -7.53 -9.65 -1.66
C ASN A 36 -7.87 -9.53 -3.15
N CYS A 37 -8.14 -8.32 -3.64
CA CYS A 37 -8.39 -8.08 -5.06
C CYS A 37 -7.16 -8.40 -5.91
N ILE A 38 -5.97 -8.00 -5.44
CA ILE A 38 -4.72 -8.07 -6.21
C ILE A 38 -3.83 -9.27 -5.88
N LYS A 39 -4.14 -10.07 -4.84
CA LYS A 39 -3.26 -11.13 -4.32
C LYS A 39 -2.77 -12.14 -5.37
N TYR A 40 -3.60 -12.49 -6.34
CA TYR A 40 -3.22 -13.48 -7.35
C TYR A 40 -2.15 -12.96 -8.32
N GLU A 41 -2.18 -11.66 -8.61
CA GLU A 41 -1.16 -10.98 -9.42
C GLU A 41 0.15 -10.74 -8.65
N LEU A 42 0.08 -10.84 -7.31
CA LEU A 42 1.17 -10.59 -6.36
C LEU A 42 1.57 -11.84 -5.56
N ARG A 43 1.29 -13.03 -6.10
CA ARG A 43 1.59 -14.32 -5.43
C ARG A 43 3.08 -14.59 -5.22
N ASN A 44 3.94 -13.91 -5.97
CA ASN A 44 5.39 -14.07 -5.93
C ASN A 44 6.08 -12.80 -5.41
N HIS A 45 5.40 -12.07 -4.53
CA HIS A 45 5.83 -10.78 -4.01
C HIS A 45 5.91 -10.79 -2.49
N CYS A 46 6.87 -10.03 -1.99
CA CYS A 46 6.95 -9.62 -0.59
C CYS A 46 6.55 -8.15 -0.46
N TRP A 47 6.26 -7.75 0.77
CA TRP A 47 5.81 -6.41 1.12
C TRP A 47 6.75 -5.76 2.11
N PHE A 48 7.14 -4.53 1.82
CA PHE A 48 7.85 -3.66 2.74
C PHE A 48 6.87 -2.63 3.29
N VAL A 49 6.87 -2.47 4.60
CA VAL A 49 5.88 -1.67 5.34
C VAL A 49 6.59 -0.58 6.13
N PHE A 50 6.14 0.66 5.95
CA PHE A 50 6.76 1.87 6.50
C PHE A 50 5.70 2.80 7.10
N ASP A 51 6.14 3.65 8.02
CA ASP A 51 5.35 4.76 8.55
C ASP A 51 3.94 4.36 9.01
N VAL A 52 3.81 3.17 9.57
CA VAL A 52 2.52 2.62 9.98
C VAL A 52 2.15 3.12 11.38
N PHE A 53 0.97 3.75 11.47
CA PHE A 53 0.39 4.21 12.72
C PHE A 53 -1.14 4.08 12.69
N GLY A 54 -1.75 3.80 13.84
CA GLY A 54 -3.19 3.64 13.95
C GLY A 54 -3.62 2.88 15.20
N SER A 55 -4.88 2.45 15.20
CA SER A 55 -5.51 1.69 16.28
C SER A 55 -5.70 0.22 15.89
N SER A 56 -5.46 -0.68 16.84
CA SER A 56 -5.49 -2.13 16.59
C SER A 56 -5.76 -2.91 17.87
N TYR A 57 -6.23 -4.15 17.72
CA TYR A 57 -6.44 -5.06 18.86
C TYR A 57 -5.13 -5.63 19.43
N THR A 58 -4.07 -5.60 18.63
CA THR A 58 -2.71 -6.04 18.98
C THR A 58 -1.77 -4.86 18.76
N PRO A 59 -0.80 -4.56 19.65
CA PRO A 59 0.12 -3.44 19.47
C PRO A 59 0.70 -3.35 18.04
N MET A 60 0.70 -2.16 17.45
CA MET A 60 1.10 -1.98 16.03
C MET A 60 2.52 -2.48 15.74
N ASN A 61 3.45 -2.30 16.69
CA ASN A 61 4.82 -2.80 16.61
C ASN A 61 4.93 -4.35 16.65
N PHE A 62 3.89 -5.06 17.10
CA PHE A 62 3.84 -6.52 17.05
C PHE A 62 3.25 -7.01 15.72
N LEU A 63 2.30 -6.25 15.15
CA LEU A 63 1.75 -6.53 13.83
C LEU A 63 2.78 -6.23 12.72
N PHE A 64 3.48 -5.10 12.84
CA PHE A 64 4.46 -4.60 11.87
C PHE A 64 5.79 -4.32 12.57
N PRO A 65 6.53 -5.37 13.01
CA PRO A 65 7.83 -5.19 13.64
C PRO A 65 8.82 -4.61 12.62
N GLN A 66 9.43 -3.49 12.99
CA GLN A 66 10.46 -2.84 12.19
C GLN A 66 11.85 -3.27 12.67
N ASP A 67 12.77 -3.47 11.74
CA ASP A 67 14.18 -3.69 12.03
C ASP A 67 14.89 -2.38 12.47
N GLN A 68 16.21 -2.45 12.65
CA GLN A 68 17.03 -1.28 13.01
C GLN A 68 17.04 -0.18 11.93
N ALA A 69 16.66 -0.50 10.70
CA ALA A 69 16.51 0.45 9.61
C ALA A 69 15.08 0.99 9.49
N GLY A 70 14.16 0.64 10.40
CA GLY A 70 12.77 1.09 10.36
C GLY A 70 11.91 0.32 9.34
N ILE A 71 12.37 -0.84 8.88
CA ILE A 71 11.74 -1.60 7.79
C ILE A 71 11.01 -2.81 8.36
N CYS A 72 9.74 -2.97 8.02
CA CYS A 72 9.00 -4.21 8.27
C CYS A 72 8.85 -4.99 6.97
N LEU A 73 9.39 -6.22 6.92
CA LEU A 73 9.26 -7.13 5.79
C LEU A 73 8.16 -8.17 6.08
N ILE A 74 7.25 -8.34 5.13
CA ILE A 74 6.20 -9.35 5.15
C ILE A 74 6.33 -10.20 3.89
N ASN A 75 6.39 -11.52 4.04
CA ASN A 75 6.88 -12.39 2.96
C ASN A 75 5.81 -12.71 1.91
N THR A 76 4.53 -12.55 2.24
CA THR A 76 3.41 -12.88 1.34
C THR A 76 2.25 -11.89 1.47
N THR A 77 1.44 -11.78 0.41
CA THR A 77 0.23 -10.97 0.45
C THR A 77 -0.79 -11.51 1.44
N GLU A 78 -0.86 -12.83 1.61
CA GLU A 78 -1.73 -13.51 2.58
C GLU A 78 -1.35 -13.15 4.02
N GLU A 79 -0.07 -13.20 4.37
CA GLU A 79 0.42 -12.78 5.69
C GLU A 79 0.09 -11.31 5.97
N LEU A 80 0.24 -10.44 4.96
CA LEU A 80 -0.15 -9.03 5.09
C LEU A 80 -1.66 -8.90 5.35
N ILE A 81 -2.50 -9.62 4.61
CA ILE A 81 -3.96 -9.62 4.81
C ILE A 81 -4.32 -10.01 6.26
N GLU A 82 -3.69 -11.05 6.80
CA GLU A 82 -3.93 -11.51 8.17
C GLU A 82 -3.53 -10.46 9.22
N LYS A 83 -2.43 -9.73 8.99
CA LYS A 83 -1.96 -8.64 9.86
C LYS A 83 -2.89 -7.44 9.79
N VAL A 84 -3.25 -6.96 8.60
CA VAL A 84 -4.06 -5.74 8.45
C VAL A 84 -5.48 -5.93 9.00
N LYS A 85 -6.04 -7.15 8.95
CA LYS A 85 -7.35 -7.45 9.56
C LYS A 85 -7.38 -7.31 11.09
N LYS A 86 -6.22 -7.27 11.75
CA LYS A 86 -6.12 -7.01 13.21
C LYS A 86 -6.04 -5.52 13.53
N VAL A 87 -5.91 -4.67 12.51
CA VAL A 87 -5.95 -3.22 12.62
C VAL A 87 -7.40 -2.77 12.56
N ILE A 88 -7.80 -1.91 13.49
CA ILE A 88 -9.13 -1.30 13.49
C ILE A 88 -9.15 -0.22 12.41
N GLN A 89 -8.24 0.75 12.52
CA GLN A 89 -8.12 1.85 11.59
C GLN A 89 -6.70 2.40 11.55
N PHE A 90 -6.16 2.62 10.35
CA PHE A 90 -4.89 3.29 10.10
C PHE A 90 -5.07 4.80 10.13
N GLU A 91 -4.19 5.50 10.86
CA GLU A 91 -3.95 6.92 10.66
C GLU A 91 -3.12 7.12 9.41
N ARG A 92 -2.03 6.35 9.31
CA ARG A 92 -1.07 6.40 8.23
C ARG A 92 -0.36 5.06 8.05
N GLY A 93 0.25 4.86 6.89
CA GLY A 93 0.99 3.65 6.59
C GLY A 93 1.25 3.48 5.11
N VAL A 94 2.45 3.02 4.78
CA VAL A 94 2.90 2.77 3.40
C VAL A 94 3.22 1.29 3.23
N PHE A 95 2.65 0.67 2.21
CA PHE A 95 2.78 -0.75 1.90
C PHE A 95 3.27 -0.90 0.45
N ILE A 96 4.47 -1.42 0.24
CA ILE A 96 5.12 -1.47 -1.08
C ILE A 96 5.47 -2.91 -1.43
N ALA A 97 5.06 -3.38 -2.62
CA ALA A 97 5.34 -4.75 -3.05
C ALA A 97 6.48 -4.84 -4.06
N PHE A 98 7.31 -5.88 -3.89
CA PHE A 98 8.39 -6.26 -4.81
C PHE A 98 8.41 -7.77 -5.06
N PRO A 99 8.91 -8.23 -6.21
CA PRO A 99 9.17 -9.66 -6.42
C PRO A 99 10.11 -10.21 -5.34
N ILE A 100 9.82 -11.41 -4.81
CA ILE A 100 10.55 -12.02 -3.67
C ILE A 100 12.08 -12.09 -3.87
N ASN A 101 12.54 -12.26 -5.11
CA ASN A 101 13.96 -12.40 -5.43
C ASN A 101 14.64 -11.09 -5.85
N LYS A 102 13.94 -9.95 -5.71
CA LYS A 102 14.50 -8.64 -6.03
C LYS A 102 15.23 -8.09 -4.81
N GLU A 103 16.52 -7.82 -4.97
CA GLU A 103 17.26 -7.03 -3.99
C GLU A 103 16.75 -5.58 -4.03
N VAL A 104 16.32 -5.05 -2.89
CA VAL A 104 15.77 -3.70 -2.77
C VAL A 104 16.68 -2.86 -1.89
N LEU A 105 17.19 -1.76 -2.46
CA LEU A 105 18.12 -0.87 -1.79
C LEU A 105 17.39 0.32 -1.18
N TRP A 106 17.12 0.25 0.12
CA TRP A 106 16.51 1.35 0.86
C TRP A 106 17.56 2.36 1.32
N LYS A 107 17.36 3.63 0.96
CA LYS A 107 18.17 4.73 1.49
C LYS A 107 17.61 5.13 2.85
N LYS A 108 18.37 4.90 3.93
CA LYS A 108 17.92 5.13 5.33
C LYS A 108 17.35 6.53 5.60
N ASN A 109 17.82 7.56 4.89
CA ASN A 109 17.37 8.94 5.06
C ASN A 109 16.19 9.32 4.16
N LEU A 110 15.69 8.37 3.35
CA LEU A 110 14.63 8.56 2.36
C LEU A 110 13.71 7.34 2.36
N LEU A 111 13.36 6.85 3.56
CA LEU A 111 12.37 5.78 3.68
C LEU A 111 11.00 6.33 3.29
N PRO A 112 10.13 5.48 2.72
CA PRO A 112 8.79 5.89 2.35
C PRO A 112 7.97 6.46 3.51
N GLN A 113 7.25 7.54 3.25
CA GLN A 113 6.38 8.25 4.18
C GLN A 113 5.00 8.44 3.57
N THR A 114 3.98 8.56 4.42
CA THR A 114 2.60 8.70 3.96
C THR A 114 2.36 10.06 3.30
N GLU A 115 2.99 11.13 3.80
CA GLU A 115 2.87 12.51 3.33
C GLU A 115 3.79 12.86 2.15
N ALA A 116 4.37 11.86 1.50
CA ALA A 116 5.18 12.07 0.31
C ALA A 116 4.34 12.61 -0.87
N LEU A 117 5.03 13.19 -1.85
CA LEU A 117 4.39 13.65 -3.09
C LEU A 117 3.70 12.48 -3.84
N GLU A 118 2.76 12.84 -4.71
CA GLU A 118 2.07 11.89 -5.58
C GLU A 118 3.05 11.07 -6.45
N GLY A 119 2.69 9.81 -6.69
CA GLY A 119 3.49 8.85 -7.46
C GLY A 119 4.22 7.84 -6.57
N LEU A 120 4.91 6.88 -7.19
CA LEU A 120 5.66 5.86 -6.44
C LEU A 120 6.84 6.46 -5.69
N GLN A 121 7.02 6.10 -4.41
CA GLN A 121 8.21 6.50 -3.64
C GLN A 121 9.44 5.66 -3.99
N HIS A 122 9.22 4.43 -4.46
CA HIS A 122 10.28 3.61 -5.00
C HIS A 122 10.00 3.31 -6.48
N PRO A 123 10.87 3.76 -7.41
CA PRO A 123 10.60 3.70 -8.85
C PRO A 123 10.49 2.26 -9.39
N GLU A 124 11.10 1.32 -8.67
CA GLU A 124 11.08 -0.09 -9.04
C GLU A 124 9.97 -0.91 -8.38
N SER A 125 9.11 -0.28 -7.59
CA SER A 125 7.99 -0.97 -6.95
C SER A 125 6.90 -1.31 -7.96
N GLU A 126 6.21 -2.44 -7.75
CA GLU A 126 5.13 -2.85 -8.64
C GLU A 126 3.76 -2.35 -8.20
N ILE A 127 3.63 -2.04 -6.91
CA ILE A 127 2.50 -1.35 -6.33
C ILE A 127 2.92 -0.72 -5.01
N GLU A 128 2.32 0.42 -4.72
CA GLU A 128 2.39 1.10 -3.43
C GLU A 128 0.97 1.46 -2.99
N ILE A 129 0.64 1.15 -1.74
CA ILE A 129 -0.63 1.50 -1.11
C ILE A 129 -0.33 2.37 0.10
N ARG A 130 -1.00 3.52 0.22
CA ARG A 130 -0.90 4.43 1.37
C ARG A 130 -2.25 4.55 2.04
N ALA A 131 -2.30 4.44 3.37
CA ALA A 131 -3.45 4.91 4.14
C ALA A 131 -3.16 6.35 4.56
N PHE A 132 -4.07 7.30 4.31
CA PHE A 132 -3.81 8.72 4.53
C PHE A 132 -4.83 9.35 5.48
N ASP A 133 -4.38 9.81 6.65
CA ASP A 133 -5.12 10.60 7.65
C ASP A 133 -6.58 10.17 7.85
N TYR A 134 -6.80 8.86 8.04
CA TYR A 134 -8.13 8.25 8.20
C TYR A 134 -9.14 8.48 7.05
N SER A 135 -8.69 9.02 5.92
CA SER A 135 -9.54 9.65 4.90
C SER A 135 -9.68 8.82 3.62
N TYR A 136 -8.58 8.27 3.12
CA TYR A 136 -8.58 7.47 1.88
C TYR A 136 -7.34 6.58 1.80
N PHE A 137 -7.38 5.60 0.90
CA PHE A 137 -6.19 4.93 0.42
C PHE A 137 -5.75 5.49 -0.92
N GLU A 138 -4.46 5.76 -1.07
CA GLU A 138 -3.82 5.96 -2.37
C GLU A 138 -3.25 4.63 -2.84
N VAL A 139 -3.49 4.28 -4.10
CA VAL A 139 -2.88 3.10 -4.72
C VAL A 139 -2.19 3.52 -6.00
N TYR A 140 -0.89 3.31 -6.05
CA TYR A 140 -0.04 3.60 -7.19
C TYR A 140 0.47 2.30 -7.79
N THR A 141 0.37 2.14 -9.10
CA THR A 141 0.98 1.00 -9.79
C THR A 141 1.36 1.35 -11.23
N PRO A 142 2.54 0.93 -11.71
CA PRO A 142 2.88 1.00 -13.13
C PRO A 142 2.32 -0.20 -13.92
N ARG A 143 1.76 -1.21 -13.25
CA ARG A 143 1.30 -2.46 -13.88
C ARG A 143 -0.15 -2.35 -14.36
N ASN A 144 -0.33 -2.39 -15.68
CA ASN A 144 -1.66 -2.42 -16.31
C ASN A 144 -2.53 -3.60 -15.82
N ALA A 145 -1.92 -4.76 -15.53
CA ALA A 145 -2.65 -5.92 -14.99
C ALA A 145 -3.30 -5.61 -13.62
N LEU A 146 -2.53 -5.02 -12.68
CA LEU A 146 -3.04 -4.61 -11.38
C LEU A 146 -4.09 -3.52 -11.51
N SER A 147 -3.86 -2.54 -12.39
CA SER A 147 -4.82 -1.47 -12.70
C SER A 147 -6.18 -2.03 -13.17
N LYS A 148 -6.19 -3.00 -14.09
CA LYS A 148 -7.42 -3.66 -14.56
C LYS A 148 -8.13 -4.41 -13.44
N VAL A 149 -7.38 -5.12 -12.61
CA VAL A 149 -7.94 -5.87 -11.47
C VAL A 149 -8.58 -4.92 -10.47
N LEU A 150 -7.91 -3.83 -10.08
CA LEU A 150 -8.46 -2.81 -9.19
C LEU A 150 -9.74 -2.18 -9.74
N LYS A 151 -9.78 -1.84 -11.04
CA LYS A 151 -10.98 -1.34 -11.73
C LYS A 151 -12.14 -2.33 -11.78
N SER A 152 -11.87 -3.63 -11.67
CA SER A 152 -12.92 -4.65 -11.60
C SER A 152 -13.48 -4.84 -10.18
N CYS A 153 -12.68 -4.53 -9.15
CA CYS A 153 -13.07 -4.67 -7.75
C CYS A 153 -13.76 -3.44 -7.18
N PHE A 154 -13.43 -2.25 -7.69
CA PHE A 154 -13.93 -0.98 -7.17
C PHE A 154 -14.58 -0.17 -8.28
N LYS A 155 -15.66 0.53 -7.92
CA LYS A 155 -16.31 1.48 -8.83
C LYS A 155 -15.62 2.83 -8.71
N PHE A 156 -15.16 3.34 -9.84
CA PHE A 156 -14.62 4.68 -9.96
C PHE A 156 -15.62 5.55 -10.72
N PRO A 157 -15.80 6.83 -10.33
CA PRO A 157 -16.60 7.75 -11.13
C PRO A 157 -16.01 7.85 -12.55
N GLU A 158 -16.90 7.90 -13.53
CA GLU A 158 -16.57 8.08 -14.96
C GLU A 158 -16.10 9.50 -15.27
#